data_AF-A0A349MNY1-F1
#
_entry.id   AF-A0A349MNY1-F1
#
_cell.length_a   1.000
_cell.length_b   1.000
_cell.length_c   1.000
_cell.angle_alpha   90.00
_cell.angle_beta   90.00
_cell.angle_gamma   90.00
#
_symmetry.space_group_name_H-M   'P 1'
#
loop_
_entity.id
_entity.type
_entity.pdbx_description
1 polymer ?
#
loop_
_entity_poly.entity_id
_entity_poly.type
_entity_poly.pdbx_seq_one_letter_code
_entity_poly.pdbx_strand_id
1 'polypeptide(L)'
;MIKSTYSTTESTHRDIIDFVKAAKSGDSNFKVIDLGGGVNGWTSEIADVIVDINVSDTQSTLQADICQEKDYAKLISFVEQHGLFDYCICTHTLEDLYNPFLALNYMPRIAKAGVITMPTMTDELSPVQSLSWSGYIHHRWIFEFLDEKIFIIPKIRSLEAFIRSRMSRVKATEIRFDWQNAIPYEIFMNNYLGPDLKTVASELKVVLDRLNQQSRGAYIFCDVYTRPARLLMRLVRFVRMKFGIKLRAN
;
A
#
# COMPACT_ATOMS: atom_id res chain seq x y z
N MET A 1 -3.08 18.89 3.49
CA MET A 1 -4.14 18.13 4.19
C MET A 1 -4.23 16.78 3.51
N ILE A 2 -4.43 15.70 4.26
CA ILE A 2 -4.65 14.36 3.71
C ILE A 2 -5.95 13.77 4.26
N LYS A 3 -6.71 13.06 3.43
CA LYS A 3 -7.97 12.41 3.80
C LYS A 3 -7.98 10.99 3.24
N SER A 4 -8.60 10.06 3.96
CA SER A 4 -8.80 8.70 3.48
C SER A 4 -10.26 8.40 3.18
N THR A 5 -10.53 7.66 2.11
CA THR A 5 -11.82 7.04 1.82
C THR A 5 -11.64 5.56 1.46
N TYR A 6 -12.72 4.79 1.53
CA TYR A 6 -12.72 3.37 1.21
C TYR A 6 -13.83 3.09 0.19
N SER A 7 -13.50 2.41 -0.90
CA SER A 7 -14.45 2.06 -1.96
C SER A 7 -14.02 0.79 -2.71
N THR A 8 -14.58 0.54 -3.88
CA THR A 8 -14.07 -0.45 -4.84
C THR A 8 -13.18 0.24 -5.87
N THR A 9 -12.32 -0.54 -6.53
CA THR A 9 -11.43 -0.04 -7.59
C THR A 9 -12.18 0.60 -8.74
N GLU A 10 -13.30 0.00 -9.16
CA GLU A 10 -14.12 0.56 -10.23
C GLU A 10 -14.74 1.90 -9.85
N SER A 11 -15.17 2.05 -8.59
CA SER A 11 -15.70 3.31 -8.08
C SER A 11 -14.60 4.36 -8.01
N THR A 12 -13.44 4.02 -7.44
CA THR A 12 -12.33 4.97 -7.30
C THR A 12 -11.82 5.45 -8.65
N HIS A 13 -11.61 4.54 -9.62
CA HIS A 13 -11.19 4.93 -10.97
C HIS A 13 -12.17 5.90 -11.62
N ARG A 14 -13.48 5.63 -11.49
CA ARG A 14 -14.53 6.53 -11.98
C ARG A 14 -14.45 7.90 -11.34
N ASP A 15 -14.34 7.96 -10.02
CA ASP A 15 -14.27 9.21 -9.27
C ASP A 15 -13.03 10.04 -9.66
N ILE A 16 -11.90 9.39 -9.92
CA ILE A 16 -10.66 10.04 -10.40
C ILE A 16 -10.87 10.61 -11.80
N ILE A 17 -11.43 9.82 -12.73
CA ILE A 17 -11.73 10.25 -14.10
C ILE A 17 -12.67 11.46 -14.09
N ASP A 18 -13.77 11.37 -13.34
CA ASP A 18 -14.78 12.42 -13.29
C ASP A 18 -14.20 13.70 -12.69
N PHE A 19 -13.39 13.59 -11.62
CA PHE A 19 -12.68 14.73 -11.03
C PHE A 19 -11.74 15.39 -12.04
N VAL A 20 -10.87 14.62 -12.71
CA VAL A 20 -9.89 15.19 -13.64
C VAL A 20 -10.58 15.82 -14.85
N LYS A 21 -11.62 15.19 -15.41
CA LYS A 21 -12.39 15.75 -16.53
C LYS A 21 -13.09 17.05 -16.15
N ALA A 22 -13.67 17.12 -14.95
CA ALA A 22 -14.27 18.35 -14.44
C ALA A 22 -13.22 19.44 -14.22
N ALA A 23 -12.07 19.10 -13.64
CA ALA A 23 -10.96 20.03 -13.43
C ALA A 23 -10.42 20.61 -14.75
N LYS A 24 -10.17 19.76 -15.76
CA LYS A 24 -9.72 20.18 -17.09
C LYS A 24 -10.76 21.00 -17.85
N SER A 25 -12.04 20.76 -17.59
CA SER A 25 -13.13 21.56 -18.15
C SER A 25 -13.24 22.95 -17.50
N GLY A 26 -12.88 23.06 -16.21
CA GLY A 26 -12.81 24.33 -15.48
C GLY A 26 -11.54 25.13 -15.74
N ASP A 27 -10.43 24.45 -16.01
CA ASP A 27 -9.13 25.03 -16.34
C ASP A 27 -8.42 24.19 -17.41
N SER A 28 -8.33 24.70 -18.63
CA SER A 28 -7.68 24.02 -19.75
C SER A 28 -6.18 23.82 -19.56
N ASN A 29 -5.56 24.49 -18.59
CA ASN A 29 -4.15 24.34 -18.25
C ASN A 29 -3.93 23.34 -17.10
N PHE A 30 -4.97 22.72 -16.56
CA PHE A 30 -4.85 21.77 -15.47
C PHE A 30 -4.05 20.53 -15.90
N LYS A 31 -2.83 20.38 -15.36
CA LYS A 31 -1.90 19.30 -15.74
C LYS A 31 -1.92 18.15 -14.75
N VAL A 32 -1.92 16.93 -15.28
CA VAL A 32 -1.98 15.68 -14.54
C VAL A 32 -0.79 14.79 -14.85
N ILE A 33 -0.15 14.29 -13.80
CA ILE A 33 0.89 13.26 -13.88
C ILE A 33 0.37 11.96 -13.26
N ASP A 34 0.70 10.83 -13.88
CA ASP A 34 0.43 9.51 -13.34
C ASP A 34 1.74 8.79 -13.01
N LEU A 35 1.98 8.49 -11.73
CA LEU A 35 3.14 7.75 -11.24
C LEU A 35 2.81 6.26 -11.06
N GLY A 36 3.44 5.41 -11.87
CA GLY A 36 3.18 3.96 -11.94
C GLY A 36 2.10 3.57 -12.95
N GLY A 37 1.70 4.50 -13.83
CA GLY A 37 0.63 4.32 -14.82
C GLY A 37 1.00 3.53 -16.08
N GLY A 38 2.15 2.87 -16.14
CA GLY A 38 2.65 2.23 -17.36
C GLY A 38 1.89 0.97 -17.79
N VAL A 39 1.09 0.39 -16.89
CA VAL A 39 0.37 -0.87 -17.10
C VAL A 39 -1.15 -0.61 -17.14
N ASN A 40 -1.86 -1.32 -18.03
CA ASN A 40 -3.33 -1.23 -18.28
C ASN A 40 -3.85 0.09 -18.88
N GLY A 41 -3.12 1.22 -18.73
CA GLY A 41 -3.37 2.45 -19.48
C GLY A 41 -4.71 3.16 -19.22
N TRP A 42 -5.39 2.86 -18.11
CA TRP A 42 -6.73 3.40 -17.84
C TRP A 42 -6.76 4.92 -17.62
N THR A 43 -5.61 5.52 -17.30
CA THR A 43 -5.40 6.96 -17.14
C THR A 43 -4.96 7.66 -18.43
N SER A 44 -4.70 6.94 -19.52
CA SER A 44 -4.12 7.48 -20.76
C SER A 44 -4.93 8.61 -21.40
N GLU A 45 -6.23 8.69 -21.15
CA GLU A 45 -7.09 9.78 -21.64
C GLU A 45 -7.10 11.03 -20.74
N ILE A 46 -6.61 10.92 -19.50
CA ILE A 46 -6.72 11.98 -18.48
C ILE A 46 -5.37 12.49 -17.99
N ALA A 47 -4.32 11.67 -18.03
CA ALA A 47 -2.95 12.03 -17.65
C ALA A 47 -2.23 12.70 -18.83
N ASP A 48 -1.52 13.79 -18.55
CA ASP A 48 -0.68 14.48 -19.54
C ASP A 48 0.72 13.85 -19.62
N VAL A 49 1.21 13.32 -18.49
CA VAL A 49 2.48 12.60 -18.41
C VAL A 49 2.32 11.33 -17.58
N ILE A 50 2.78 10.19 -18.09
CA ILE A 50 2.85 8.92 -17.37
C ILE A 50 4.32 8.62 -17.03
N VAL A 51 4.59 8.26 -15.78
CA VAL A 51 5.91 7.84 -15.32
C VAL A 51 5.87 6.39 -14.91
N ASP A 52 6.75 5.56 -15.46
CA ASP A 52 6.86 4.14 -15.11
C ASP A 52 8.26 3.60 -15.45
N ILE A 53 8.68 2.50 -14.85
CA ILE A 53 9.94 1.84 -15.22
C ILE A 53 9.86 1.12 -16.57
N ASN A 54 8.65 0.73 -16.98
CA ASN A 54 8.38 -0.09 -18.16
C ASN A 54 7.90 0.71 -19.38
N VAL A 55 7.92 2.04 -19.33
CA VAL A 55 7.65 2.90 -20.50
C VAL A 55 8.95 3.37 -21.14
N SER A 56 8.88 3.75 -22.40
CA SER A 56 9.97 4.49 -23.07
C SER A 56 9.73 5.99 -22.93
N ASP A 57 10.80 6.78 -23.03
CA ASP A 57 10.69 8.24 -23.04
C ASP A 57 9.98 8.74 -24.31
N THR A 58 8.94 9.55 -24.12
CA THR A 58 8.22 10.26 -25.18
C THR A 58 7.84 11.66 -24.70
N GLN A 59 6.99 12.37 -25.46
CA GLN A 59 6.44 13.65 -25.01
C GLN A 59 5.46 13.52 -23.84
N SER A 60 4.82 12.35 -23.68
CA SER A 60 3.78 12.10 -22.68
C SER A 60 4.14 10.94 -21.74
N THR A 61 5.37 10.42 -21.81
CA THR A 61 5.85 9.35 -20.94
C THR A 61 7.30 9.59 -20.52
N LEU A 62 7.61 9.30 -19.26
CA LEU A 62 8.97 9.36 -18.71
C LEU A 62 9.32 8.01 -18.07
N GLN A 63 10.37 7.37 -18.57
CA GLN A 63 10.95 6.19 -17.94
C GLN A 63 11.67 6.58 -16.65
N ALA A 64 11.25 6.00 -15.52
CA ALA A 64 11.88 6.17 -14.21
C ALA A 64 11.56 5.01 -13.25
N ASP A 65 12.56 4.51 -12.53
CA ASP A 65 12.36 3.70 -11.33
C ASP A 65 12.13 4.63 -10.13
N ILE A 66 10.88 4.79 -9.73
CA ILE A 66 10.47 5.65 -8.60
C ILE A 66 10.94 5.15 -7.23
N CYS A 67 11.63 4.01 -7.16
CA CYS A 67 12.37 3.58 -5.98
C CYS A 67 13.83 4.09 -5.94
N GLN A 68 14.32 4.74 -7.00
CA GLN A 68 15.69 5.22 -7.11
C GLN A 68 15.74 6.75 -7.08
N GLU A 69 16.48 7.31 -6.13
CA GLU A 69 16.63 8.77 -6.00
C GLU A 69 17.20 9.42 -7.28
N LYS A 70 18.13 8.73 -7.96
CA LYS A 70 18.73 9.20 -9.22
C LYS A 70 17.70 9.47 -10.33
N ASP A 71 16.59 8.72 -10.36
CA ASP A 71 15.61 8.85 -11.44
C ASP A 71 14.64 10.02 -11.18
N TYR A 72 14.53 10.47 -9.93
CA TYR A 72 13.80 11.71 -9.61
C TYR A 72 14.48 12.96 -10.12
N ALA A 73 15.81 12.95 -10.35
CA ALA A 73 16.49 14.11 -10.92
C ALA A 73 15.85 14.51 -12.26
N LYS A 74 15.45 13.54 -13.08
CA LYS A 74 14.77 13.76 -14.36
C LYS A 74 13.37 14.34 -14.18
N LEU A 75 12.59 13.83 -13.23
CA LEU A 75 11.25 14.36 -12.92
C LEU A 75 11.32 15.79 -12.39
N ILE A 76 12.30 16.07 -11.52
CA ILE A 76 12.53 17.42 -10.98
C ILE A 76 12.94 18.38 -12.09
N SER A 77 13.89 18.02 -12.96
CA SER A 77 14.25 18.85 -14.11
C SER A 77 13.05 19.13 -15.03
N PHE A 78 12.18 18.14 -15.25
CA PHE A 78 10.96 18.33 -16.03
C PHE A 78 10.03 19.37 -15.38
N VAL A 79 9.83 19.27 -14.06
CA VAL A 79 8.99 20.20 -13.29
C VAL A 79 9.60 21.61 -13.24
N GLU A 80 10.91 21.74 -13.12
CA GLU A 80 11.60 23.04 -13.17
C GLU A 80 11.40 23.74 -14.52
N GLN A 81 11.34 22.97 -15.62
CA GLN A 81 11.14 23.49 -16.97
C GLN A 81 9.65 23.77 -17.29
N HIS A 82 8.73 22.93 -16.82
CA HIS A 82 7.32 22.93 -17.26
C HIS A 82 6.32 23.35 -16.19
N GLY A 83 6.80 23.62 -14.97
CA GLY A 83 6.00 23.89 -13.78
C GLY A 83 5.52 22.61 -13.07
N LEU A 84 5.07 22.79 -11.83
CA LEU A 84 4.39 21.72 -11.07
C LEU A 84 3.11 21.29 -11.78
N PHE A 85 2.82 19.99 -11.72
CA PHE A 85 1.52 19.45 -12.06
C PHE A 85 0.47 19.91 -11.03
N ASP A 86 -0.78 20.02 -11.46
CA ASP A 86 -1.88 20.35 -10.56
C ASP A 86 -2.35 19.12 -9.79
N TYR A 87 -2.23 17.94 -10.40
CA TYR A 87 -2.68 16.68 -9.81
C TYR A 87 -1.76 15.51 -10.14
N CYS A 88 -1.47 14.69 -9.13
CA CYS A 88 -0.77 13.42 -9.28
C CYS A 88 -1.72 12.25 -9.03
N ILE A 89 -1.74 11.29 -9.94
CA ILE A 89 -2.38 9.98 -9.76
C ILE A 89 -1.27 8.99 -9.40
N CYS A 90 -1.49 8.15 -8.39
CA CYS A 90 -0.60 7.04 -8.06
C CYS A 90 -1.44 5.87 -7.53
N THR A 91 -1.91 5.02 -8.45
CA THR A 91 -2.79 3.91 -8.12
C THR A 91 -2.06 2.59 -8.25
N HIS A 92 -2.28 1.69 -7.30
CA HIS A 92 -1.80 0.31 -7.33
C HIS A 92 -0.29 0.18 -7.63
N THR A 93 0.51 1.02 -6.97
CA THR A 93 1.94 1.17 -7.23
C THR A 93 2.73 1.05 -5.94
N LEU A 94 2.45 1.89 -4.95
CA LEU A 94 3.28 2.03 -3.75
C LEU A 94 3.40 0.73 -2.93
N GLU A 95 2.38 -0.11 -2.97
CA GLU A 95 2.35 -1.39 -2.29
C GLU A 95 3.28 -2.44 -2.89
N ASP A 96 3.62 -2.32 -4.18
CA ASP A 96 4.55 -3.22 -4.86
C ASP A 96 6.01 -2.78 -4.72
N LEU A 97 6.24 -1.49 -4.44
CA LEU A 97 7.59 -0.91 -4.36
C LEU A 97 8.41 -1.46 -3.20
N TYR A 98 9.73 -1.57 -3.38
CA TYR A 98 10.62 -1.89 -2.25
C TYR A 98 10.86 -0.65 -1.36
N ASN A 99 10.80 0.55 -1.93
CA ASN A 99 11.00 1.82 -1.24
C ASN A 99 9.93 2.86 -1.65
N PRO A 100 8.69 2.72 -1.16
CA PRO A 100 7.61 3.67 -1.47
C PRO A 100 7.84 5.06 -0.86
N PHE A 101 8.73 5.18 0.12
CA PHE A 101 8.97 6.42 0.87
C PHE A 101 9.56 7.52 0.00
N LEU A 102 10.36 7.17 -1.02
CA LEU A 102 10.83 8.15 -1.99
C LEU A 102 9.66 8.75 -2.78
N ALA A 103 8.75 7.93 -3.30
CA ALA A 103 7.57 8.44 -4.00
C ALA A 103 6.73 9.36 -3.11
N LEU A 104 6.49 8.97 -1.85
CA LEU A 104 5.78 9.81 -0.88
C LEU A 104 6.48 11.15 -0.61
N ASN A 105 7.81 11.18 -0.60
CA ASN A 105 8.60 12.39 -0.36
C ASN A 105 8.69 13.31 -1.60
N TYR A 106 8.62 12.75 -2.81
CA TYR A 106 8.81 13.48 -4.07
C TYR A 106 7.50 13.88 -4.75
N MET A 107 6.40 13.15 -4.55
CA MET A 107 5.08 13.54 -5.08
C MET A 107 4.70 15.01 -4.79
N PRO A 108 4.88 15.53 -3.57
CA PRO A 108 4.58 16.94 -3.28
C PRO A 108 5.55 17.94 -3.91
N ARG A 109 6.68 17.48 -4.45
CA ARG A 109 7.66 18.29 -5.19
C ARG A 109 7.40 18.31 -6.69
N ILE A 110 6.51 17.47 -7.18
CA ILE A 110 6.14 17.39 -8.60
C ILE A 110 4.70 17.81 -8.85
N ALA A 111 3.81 17.69 -7.86
CA ALA A 111 2.41 18.07 -7.99
C ALA A 111 1.88 18.80 -6.74
N LYS A 112 0.88 19.66 -6.94
CA LYS A 112 0.23 20.46 -5.87
C LYS A 112 -0.71 19.62 -5.00
N ALA A 113 -1.38 18.65 -5.61
CA ALA A 113 -2.32 17.73 -4.98
C ALA A 113 -2.28 16.37 -5.69
N GLY A 114 -2.97 15.38 -5.14
CA GLY A 114 -3.08 14.10 -5.81
C GLY A 114 -3.92 13.08 -5.08
N VAL A 115 -3.94 11.89 -5.66
CA VAL A 115 -4.61 10.71 -5.14
C VAL A 115 -3.65 9.53 -5.14
N ILE A 116 -3.68 8.77 -4.05
CA ILE A 116 -2.93 7.52 -3.90
C ILE A 116 -3.95 6.42 -3.60
N THR A 117 -3.93 5.33 -4.35
CA THR A 117 -4.88 4.20 -4.14
C THR A 117 -4.19 2.85 -4.19
N MET A 118 -4.68 1.91 -3.39
CA MET A 118 -4.12 0.57 -3.23
C MET A 118 -5.14 -0.35 -2.54
N PRO A 119 -4.94 -1.68 -2.52
CA PRO A 119 -5.81 -2.57 -1.78
C PRO A 119 -5.83 -2.25 -0.29
N THR A 120 -6.98 -2.45 0.34
CA THR A 120 -7.13 -2.30 1.80
C THR A 120 -6.31 -3.35 2.55
N MET A 121 -5.96 -3.05 3.81
CA MET A 121 -5.41 -4.05 4.73
C MET A 121 -6.30 -5.29 4.89
N THR A 122 -7.63 -5.15 4.78
CA THR A 122 -8.53 -6.30 4.77
C THR A 122 -8.28 -7.22 3.58
N ASP A 123 -8.12 -6.67 2.38
CA ASP A 123 -7.82 -7.46 1.19
C ASP A 123 -6.42 -8.07 1.24
N GLU A 124 -5.43 -7.30 1.70
CA GLU A 124 -4.05 -7.78 1.88
C GLU A 124 -3.90 -8.91 2.90
N LEU A 125 -4.81 -8.99 3.88
CA LEU A 125 -4.86 -10.05 4.89
C LEU A 125 -5.88 -11.15 4.57
N SER A 126 -6.48 -11.13 3.38
CA SER A 126 -7.45 -12.12 2.92
C SER A 126 -6.86 -13.03 1.83
N PRO A 127 -7.43 -14.22 1.56
CA PRO A 127 -7.00 -15.05 0.43
C PRO A 127 -7.52 -14.48 -0.91
N VAL A 128 -7.15 -13.23 -1.23
CA VAL A 128 -7.69 -12.47 -2.37
C VAL A 128 -7.31 -13.10 -3.72
N GLN A 129 -6.07 -13.56 -3.85
CA GLN A 129 -5.54 -14.24 -5.04
C GLN A 129 -5.54 -15.77 -4.93
N SER A 130 -5.38 -16.31 -3.72
CA SER A 130 -5.14 -17.74 -3.50
C SER A 130 -5.49 -18.14 -2.07
N LEU A 131 -5.89 -19.40 -1.86
CA LEU A 131 -6.08 -19.96 -0.52
C LEU A 131 -4.75 -20.27 0.19
N SER A 132 -3.62 -20.21 -0.52
CA SER A 132 -2.30 -20.59 -0.02
C SER A 132 -1.52 -19.42 0.63
N TRP A 133 -1.91 -18.17 0.37
CA TRP A 133 -1.28 -16.97 0.93
C TRP A 133 -2.28 -15.82 1.04
N SER A 134 -1.93 -14.80 1.83
CA SER A 134 -2.75 -13.62 2.03
C SER A 134 -2.39 -12.51 1.04
N GLY A 135 -3.40 -11.75 0.63
CA GLY A 135 -3.28 -10.56 -0.21
C GLY A 135 -2.72 -10.85 -1.61
N TYR A 136 -2.22 -9.79 -2.22
CA TYR A 136 -1.53 -9.88 -3.49
C TYR A 136 -0.07 -10.27 -3.24
N ILE A 137 0.40 -11.34 -3.89
CA ILE A 137 1.69 -11.97 -3.55
C ILE A 137 2.91 -11.09 -3.80
N HIS A 138 2.79 -10.13 -4.73
CA HIS A 138 3.86 -9.22 -5.11
C HIS A 138 3.92 -7.98 -4.20
N HIS A 139 2.82 -7.63 -3.54
CA HIS A 139 2.78 -6.49 -2.64
C HIS A 139 3.66 -6.72 -1.41
N ARG A 140 4.41 -5.69 -1.05
CA ARG A 140 5.40 -5.65 0.03
C ARG A 140 4.93 -4.83 1.22
N TRP A 141 3.95 -3.96 1.02
CA TRP A 141 3.46 -3.02 2.04
C TRP A 141 1.94 -3.07 2.16
N ILE A 142 1.45 -2.81 3.37
CA ILE A 142 0.06 -2.62 3.71
C ILE A 142 -0.11 -1.18 4.15
N PHE A 143 -1.18 -0.52 3.69
CA PHE A 143 -1.47 0.87 4.00
C PHE A 143 -2.79 1.00 4.74
N GLU A 144 -2.80 1.91 5.72
CA GLU A 144 -3.98 2.31 6.47
C GLU A 144 -3.95 3.82 6.76
N PHE A 145 -5.07 4.36 7.22
CA PHE A 145 -5.14 5.73 7.74
C PHE A 145 -5.11 5.72 9.26
N LEU A 146 -4.21 6.49 9.87
CA LEU A 146 -4.10 6.60 11.32
C LEU A 146 -3.57 7.97 11.72
N ASP A 147 -4.16 8.60 12.73
CA ASP A 147 -3.77 9.92 13.25
C ASP A 147 -3.49 10.97 12.15
N GLU A 148 -4.40 11.05 11.17
CA GLU A 148 -4.33 11.97 10.02
C GLU A 148 -3.11 11.76 9.08
N LYS A 149 -2.59 10.54 9.02
CA LYS A 149 -1.43 10.16 8.21
C LYS A 149 -1.66 8.84 7.47
N ILE A 150 -0.85 8.62 6.44
CA ILE A 150 -0.69 7.28 5.88
C ILE A 150 0.14 6.45 6.86
N PHE A 151 -0.41 5.33 7.33
CA PHE A 151 0.27 4.39 8.17
C PHE A 151 0.69 3.15 7.36
N ILE A 152 1.98 2.83 7.39
CA ILE A 152 2.59 1.84 6.49
C ILE A 152 3.12 0.66 7.30
N ILE A 153 2.66 -0.55 6.97
CA ILE A 153 3.03 -1.78 7.66
C ILE A 153 3.73 -2.71 6.66
N PRO A 154 4.91 -3.28 6.98
CA PRO A 154 5.55 -4.24 6.09
C PRO A 154 4.72 -5.53 5.99
N LYS A 155 4.50 -6.03 4.76
CA LYS A 155 3.79 -7.28 4.54
C LYS A 155 4.72 -8.48 4.72
N ILE A 156 4.92 -8.84 5.99
CA ILE A 156 5.74 -9.98 6.40
C ILE A 156 4.88 -11.07 7.02
N ARG A 157 5.27 -12.34 6.79
CA ARG A 157 4.51 -13.50 7.27
C ARG A 157 4.23 -13.52 8.77
N SER A 158 5.14 -12.99 9.58
CA SER A 158 4.94 -12.94 11.02
C SER A 158 3.72 -12.09 11.36
N LEU A 159 3.61 -10.87 10.81
CA LEU A 159 2.48 -9.97 11.05
C LEU A 159 1.18 -10.57 10.51
N GLU A 160 1.18 -11.15 9.31
CA GLU A 160 0.01 -11.87 8.77
C GLU A 160 -0.48 -12.99 9.70
N ALA A 161 0.42 -13.67 10.41
CA ALA A 161 0.04 -14.75 11.32
C ALA A 161 -0.66 -14.23 12.59
N PHE A 162 -0.38 -12.98 12.99
CA PHE A 162 -0.95 -12.34 14.17
C PHE A 162 -2.26 -11.61 13.90
N ILE A 163 -2.64 -11.35 12.66
CA ILE A 163 -3.79 -10.50 12.36
C ILE A 163 -4.84 -11.31 11.62
N ARG A 164 -6.10 -11.18 12.03
CA ARG A 164 -7.26 -11.62 11.24
C ARG A 164 -8.18 -10.44 11.05
N SER A 165 -8.60 -10.16 9.82
CA SER A 165 -9.68 -9.21 9.56
C SER A 165 -11.05 -9.88 9.77
N ARG A 166 -12.00 -9.17 10.39
CA ARG A 166 -13.43 -9.55 10.44
C ARG A 166 -14.24 -8.99 9.27
N MET A 167 -13.66 -8.10 8.48
CA MET A 167 -14.38 -7.43 7.41
C MET A 167 -14.61 -8.37 6.24
N SER A 168 -15.83 -8.33 5.68
CA SER A 168 -16.09 -8.95 4.38
C SER A 168 -15.40 -8.14 3.29
N ARG A 169 -14.66 -8.82 2.41
CA ARG A 169 -14.00 -8.26 1.21
C ARG A 169 -14.95 -7.40 0.37
N VAL A 170 -16.24 -7.76 0.34
CA VAL A 170 -17.24 -7.17 -0.57
C VAL A 170 -17.54 -5.70 -0.29
N LYS A 171 -17.23 -5.17 0.91
CA LYS A 171 -17.73 -3.84 1.30
C LYS A 171 -16.88 -2.66 0.83
N ALA A 172 -15.57 -2.83 0.62
CA ALA A 172 -14.68 -1.87 -0.03
C ALA A 172 -13.27 -2.48 -0.03
N THR A 173 -12.77 -2.77 -1.22
CA THR A 173 -11.50 -3.45 -1.49
C THR A 173 -10.33 -2.48 -1.59
N GLU A 174 -10.62 -1.19 -1.78
CA GLU A 174 -9.63 -0.15 -2.02
C GLU A 174 -9.63 0.91 -0.93
N ILE A 175 -8.43 1.36 -0.53
CA ILE A 175 -8.21 2.56 0.25
C ILE A 175 -7.68 3.65 -0.69
N ARG A 176 -8.23 4.86 -0.54
CA ARG A 176 -7.86 6.05 -1.31
C ARG A 176 -7.39 7.13 -0.34
N PHE A 177 -6.24 7.74 -0.63
CA PHE A 177 -5.76 8.94 0.05
C PHE A 177 -5.77 10.13 -0.90
N ASP A 178 -6.56 11.15 -0.58
CA ASP A 178 -6.51 12.45 -1.25
C ASP A 178 -5.60 13.38 -0.47
N TRP A 179 -4.61 13.95 -1.14
CA TRP A 179 -3.60 14.79 -0.49
C TRP A 179 -3.45 16.14 -1.20
N GLN A 180 -3.00 17.13 -0.42
CA GLN A 180 -2.65 18.47 -0.90
C GLN A 180 -1.43 19.00 -0.14
N ASN A 181 -0.45 19.51 -0.89
CA ASN A 181 0.83 20.08 -0.45
C ASN A 181 1.81 19.15 0.27
N ALA A 182 1.33 18.14 1.00
CA ALA A 182 2.17 17.22 1.75
C ALA A 182 1.46 15.87 1.94
N ILE A 183 2.28 14.82 2.06
CA ILE A 183 1.83 13.46 2.32
C ILE A 183 2.50 13.00 3.62
N PRO A 184 1.88 13.26 4.79
CA PRO A 184 2.44 12.81 6.05
C PRO A 184 2.23 11.30 6.18
N TYR A 185 3.28 10.59 6.57
CA TYR A 185 3.22 9.15 6.79
C TYR A 185 4.02 8.71 8.02
N GLU A 186 3.68 7.53 8.53
CA GLU A 186 4.37 6.85 9.61
C GLU A 186 4.56 5.37 9.22
N ILE A 187 5.72 4.82 9.54
CA ILE A 187 6.04 3.42 9.25
C ILE A 187 6.00 2.65 10.55
N PHE A 188 5.37 1.48 10.55
CA PHE A 188 5.33 0.58 11.68
C PHE A 188 6.75 0.35 12.24
N MET A 189 6.92 0.66 13.53
CA MET A 189 8.18 0.59 14.25
C MET A 189 9.35 1.30 13.55
N ASN A 190 9.11 2.43 12.87
CA ASN A 190 10.12 3.22 12.16
C ASN A 190 10.98 2.39 11.19
N ASN A 191 10.36 1.42 10.51
CA ASN A 191 11.05 0.49 9.59
C ASN A 191 12.14 -0.39 10.28
N TYR A 192 12.00 -0.64 11.59
CA TYR A 192 12.87 -1.54 12.35
C TYR A 192 12.03 -2.41 13.29
N LEU A 193 11.92 -3.71 12.99
CA LEU A 193 11.02 -4.63 13.69
C LEU A 193 11.52 -5.13 15.05
N GLY A 194 12.30 -4.33 15.78
CA GLY A 194 12.81 -4.71 17.10
C GLY A 194 13.69 -5.97 17.12
N PRO A 195 14.23 -6.35 18.28
CA PRO A 195 15.12 -7.49 18.39
C PRO A 195 14.39 -8.84 18.49
N ASP A 196 13.12 -8.84 18.88
CA ASP A 196 12.40 -10.05 19.23
C ASP A 196 10.90 -10.02 18.92
N LEU A 197 10.31 -11.22 18.95
CA LEU A 197 8.91 -11.45 18.63
C LEU A 197 7.95 -10.85 19.66
N LYS A 198 8.35 -10.71 20.93
CA LYS A 198 7.49 -10.15 21.98
C LYS A 198 7.27 -8.66 21.74
N THR A 199 8.34 -7.96 21.39
CA THR A 199 8.35 -6.53 21.05
C THR A 199 7.45 -6.26 19.84
N VAL A 200 7.63 -7.00 18.74
CA VAL A 200 6.78 -6.85 17.55
C VAL A 200 5.32 -7.12 17.86
N ALA A 201 5.03 -8.18 18.63
CA ALA A 201 3.67 -8.55 18.98
C ALA A 201 2.97 -7.50 19.85
N SER A 202 3.69 -6.91 20.82
CA SER A 202 3.13 -5.84 21.67
C SER A 202 2.86 -4.57 20.88
N GLU A 203 3.82 -4.12 20.06
CA GLU A 203 3.66 -2.93 19.23
C GLU A 203 2.53 -3.11 18.21
N LEU A 204 2.45 -4.28 17.59
CA LEU A 204 1.37 -4.59 16.67
C LEU A 204 0.01 -4.52 17.36
N LYS A 205 -0.12 -5.08 18.58
CA LYS A 205 -1.37 -5.02 19.34
C LYS A 205 -1.80 -3.57 19.60
N VAL A 206 -0.88 -2.70 20.04
CA VAL A 206 -1.15 -1.28 20.28
C VAL A 206 -1.63 -0.58 19.00
N VAL A 207 -0.98 -0.85 17.87
CA VAL A 207 -1.35 -0.27 16.57
C VAL A 207 -2.73 -0.76 16.13
N LEU A 208 -3.04 -2.05 16.27
CA LEU A 208 -4.36 -2.57 15.92
C LEU A 208 -5.47 -1.97 16.78
N ASP A 209 -5.22 -1.76 18.07
CA ASP A 209 -6.17 -1.10 18.96
C ASP A 209 -6.44 0.35 18.51
N ARG A 210 -5.41 1.10 18.09
CA ARG A 210 -5.55 2.43 17.48
C ARG A 210 -6.33 2.39 16.16
N LEU A 211 -5.98 1.47 15.25
CA LEU A 211 -6.67 1.31 13.96
C LEU A 211 -8.14 0.96 14.13
N ASN A 212 -8.49 0.11 15.10
CA ASN A 212 -9.87 -0.24 15.42
C ASN A 212 -10.67 0.93 16.01
N GLN A 213 -10.00 1.96 16.54
CA GLN A 213 -10.67 3.15 17.08
C GLN A 213 -10.79 4.28 16.07
N GLN A 214 -9.78 4.47 15.21
CA GLN A 214 -9.65 5.66 14.38
C GLN A 214 -9.77 5.41 12.87
N SER A 215 -9.53 4.18 12.43
CA SER A 215 -9.65 3.76 11.03
C SER A 215 -10.97 2.98 10.85
N ARG A 216 -11.10 2.27 9.72
CA ARG A 216 -12.17 1.31 9.43
C ARG A 216 -12.16 0.06 10.34
N GLY A 217 -11.27 0.00 11.32
CA GLY A 217 -10.75 -1.25 11.86
C GLY A 217 -11.80 -2.23 12.39
N ALA A 218 -11.62 -3.49 11.96
CA ALA A 218 -12.24 -4.67 12.55
C ALA A 218 -11.20 -5.80 12.60
N TYR A 219 -9.99 -5.45 13.06
CA TYR A 219 -8.83 -6.31 13.09
C TYR A 219 -8.71 -7.01 14.43
N ILE A 220 -8.53 -8.33 14.42
CA ILE A 220 -8.33 -9.15 15.62
C ILE A 220 -6.85 -9.49 15.72
N PHE A 221 -6.24 -9.07 16.84
CA PHE A 221 -4.96 -9.63 17.24
C PHE A 221 -5.13 -11.10 17.69
N CYS A 222 -4.46 -11.99 16.98
CA CYS A 222 -4.45 -13.42 17.20
C CYS A 222 -3.12 -13.83 17.79
N ASP A 223 -3.06 -13.96 19.11
CA ASP A 223 -1.88 -14.48 19.78
C ASP A 223 -1.56 -15.90 19.27
N VAL A 224 -0.43 -16.04 18.58
CA VAL A 224 0.04 -17.32 18.03
C VAL A 224 0.65 -18.23 19.10
N TYR A 225 0.93 -17.73 20.31
CA TYR A 225 1.51 -18.49 21.40
C TYR A 225 0.47 -19.27 22.21
N THR A 226 -0.75 -18.76 22.31
CA THR A 226 -1.86 -19.42 23.00
C THR A 226 -2.67 -20.35 22.10
N ARG A 227 -2.28 -20.52 20.83
CA ARG A 227 -2.95 -21.45 19.90
C ARG A 227 -2.77 -22.90 20.38
N PRO A 228 -3.87 -23.61 20.73
CA PRO A 228 -3.80 -25.02 21.15
C PRO A 228 -3.11 -25.91 20.10
N ALA A 229 -3.28 -25.59 18.82
CA ALA A 229 -2.65 -26.30 17.71
C ALA A 229 -1.10 -26.24 17.72
N ARG A 230 -0.48 -25.15 18.22
CA ARG A 230 0.99 -25.04 18.32
C ARG A 230 1.53 -25.78 19.54
N LEU A 231 0.82 -25.76 20.66
CA LEU A 231 1.11 -26.62 21.81
C LEU A 231 1.05 -28.10 21.40
N LEU A 232 0.01 -28.48 20.66
CA LEU A 232 -0.13 -29.81 20.08
C LEU A 232 1.02 -30.13 19.11
N MET A 233 1.39 -29.22 18.20
CA MET A 233 2.52 -29.44 17.29
C MET A 233 3.87 -29.53 18.00
N ARG A 234 4.10 -28.75 19.06
CA ARG A 234 5.30 -28.84 19.90
C ARG A 234 5.32 -30.14 20.69
N LEU A 235 4.19 -30.57 21.24
CA LEU A 235 4.03 -31.87 21.89
C LEU A 235 4.29 -33.01 20.91
N VAL A 236 3.70 -32.96 19.72
CA VAL A 236 3.90 -33.95 18.65
C VAL A 236 5.38 -33.97 18.23
N ARG A 237 6.04 -32.83 18.05
CA ARG A 237 7.48 -32.78 17.75
C ARG A 237 8.33 -33.33 18.89
N PHE A 238 8.02 -32.98 20.14
CA PHE A 238 8.70 -33.49 21.33
C PHE A 238 8.56 -35.00 21.47
N VAL A 239 7.35 -35.53 21.31
CA VAL A 239 7.06 -36.97 21.30
C VAL A 239 7.80 -37.65 20.14
N ARG A 240 7.79 -37.07 18.94
CA ARG A 240 8.53 -37.61 17.78
C ARG A 240 10.03 -37.68 18.01
N MET A 241 10.63 -36.65 18.60
CA MET A 241 12.06 -36.62 18.92
C MET A 241 12.41 -37.60 20.04
N LYS A 242 11.60 -37.66 21.09
CA LYS A 242 11.85 -38.51 22.27
C LYS A 242 11.66 -40.01 21.97
N PHE A 243 10.73 -40.35 21.07
CA PHE A 243 10.35 -41.74 20.79
C PHE A 243 10.70 -42.21 19.36
N GLY A 244 11.43 -41.40 18.58
CA GLY A 244 11.99 -41.83 17.28
C GLY A 244 10.97 -42.15 16.18
N ILE A 245 9.73 -41.64 16.27
CA ILE A 245 8.64 -42.00 15.36
C ILE A 245 8.83 -41.34 13.99
N LYS A 246 9.29 -42.12 13.00
CA LYS A 246 9.29 -41.76 11.57
C LYS A 246 7.97 -42.23 10.93
N LEU A 247 7.25 -41.33 10.27
CA LEU A 247 6.16 -41.72 9.38
C LEU A 247 6.76 -42.20 8.06
N ARG A 248 6.26 -43.32 7.52
CA ARG A 248 6.47 -43.63 6.10
C ARG A 248 5.84 -42.50 5.29
N ALA A 249 6.62 -41.93 4.39
CA ALA A 249 6.09 -40.99 3.40
C ALA A 249 5.15 -41.77 2.47
N ASN A 250 3.92 -41.28 2.34
CA ASN A 250 3.10 -41.49 1.15
C ASN A 250 3.22 -40.23 0.31
#